data_AF-A0A0R2FC45-F1
#
_entry.id   AF-A0A0R2FC45-F1
#
_cell.length_a   1.000
_cell.length_b   1.000
_cell.length_c   1.000
_cell.angle_alpha   90.00
_cell.angle_beta   90.00
_cell.angle_gamma   90.00
#
_symmetry.space_group_name_H-M   'P 1'
#
loop_
_entity.id
_entity.type
_entity.pdbx_description
1 polymer ?
#
loop_
_entity_poly.entity_id
_entity_poly.type
_entity_poly.pdbx_seq_one_letter_code
_entity_poly.pdbx_strand_id
1 'polypeptide(L)'
;MINHQLDFSHLEDVRGQIQRIFNHWQSRIEQVELGARKRQDFAQVNTVTRLLRHEIQRYYQANQLISRSLPLANRRLQKRFLQALRELSSRIVSVPTKALAYDDLVGFKANLFVAQQFVLTT
;
A
#
# COMPACT_ATOMS: atom_id res chain seq x y z
N MET A 1 0.17 -16.75 -8.98
CA MET A 1 -0.37 -15.37 -9.06
C MET A 1 -0.79 -14.93 -7.67
N ILE A 2 -0.39 -13.75 -7.21
CA ILE A 2 -0.91 -13.19 -5.95
C ILE A 2 -2.36 -12.78 -6.21
N ASN A 3 -3.31 -13.32 -5.44
CA ASN A 3 -4.70 -12.86 -5.49
C ASN A 3 -4.81 -11.50 -4.81
N HIS A 4 -5.26 -10.48 -5.55
CA HIS A 4 -5.41 -9.11 -5.04
C HIS A 4 -6.84 -8.83 -4.56
N GLN A 5 -7.78 -9.75 -4.81
CA GLN A 5 -9.14 -9.65 -4.30
C GLN A 5 -9.18 -10.20 -2.87
N LEU A 6 -9.64 -9.38 -1.94
CA LEU A 6 -9.81 -9.75 -0.54
C LEU A 6 -11.26 -10.15 -0.28
N ASP A 7 -11.43 -11.21 0.50
CA ASP A 7 -12.75 -11.56 1.01
C ASP A 7 -13.01 -10.77 2.30
N PHE A 8 -13.98 -9.86 2.25
CA PHE A 8 -14.41 -9.05 3.39
C PHE A 8 -15.52 -9.72 4.22
N SER A 9 -15.91 -10.96 3.94
CA SER A 9 -16.93 -11.69 4.72
C SER A 9 -16.50 -11.95 6.17
N HIS A 10 -15.21 -12.21 6.39
CA HIS A 10 -14.62 -12.49 7.70
C HIS A 10 -13.72 -11.34 8.17
N LEU A 11 -14.17 -10.60 9.19
CA LEU A 11 -13.57 -9.32 9.59
C LEU A 11 -12.11 -9.45 10.07
N GLU A 12 -11.83 -10.38 10.99
CA GLU A 12 -10.47 -10.53 11.53
C GLU A 12 -9.51 -11.11 10.50
N ASP A 13 -9.96 -12.04 9.66
CA ASP A 13 -9.14 -12.62 8.60
C ASP A 13 -8.73 -11.57 7.58
N VAL A 14 -9.67 -10.74 7.12
CA VAL A 14 -9.38 -9.68 6.16
C VAL A 14 -8.54 -8.56 6.77
N ARG A 15 -8.75 -8.24 8.06
CA ARG A 15 -7.89 -7.31 8.80
C ARG A 15 -6.46 -7.82 8.86
N GLY A 16 -6.27 -9.11 9.16
CA GLY A 16 -4.96 -9.76 9.14
C GLY A 16 -4.31 -9.78 7.76
N GLN A 17 -5.09 -9.98 6.69
CA GLN A 17 -4.59 -9.88 5.31
C GLN A 17 -4.13 -8.46 4.96
N ILE A 18 -4.93 -7.44 5.27
CA ILE A 18 -4.58 -6.03 5.05
C ILE A 18 -3.28 -5.68 5.80
N GLN A 19 -3.17 -6.10 7.06
CA GLN A 19 -1.97 -5.89 7.87
C GLN A 19 -0.73 -6.53 7.23
N ARG A 20 -0.85 -7.76 6.70
CA ARG A 20 0.25 -8.41 5.97
C ARG A 20 0.65 -7.68 4.69
N ILE A 21 -0.33 -7.14 3.95
CA ILE A 21 -0.07 -6.35 2.73
C ILE A 21 0.72 -5.09 3.07
N PHE A 22 0.29 -4.33 4.09
CA PHE A 22 1.00 -3.12 4.50
C PHE A 22 2.41 -3.42 5.03
N ASN A 23 2.58 -4.47 5.83
CA ASN A 23 3.91 -4.89 6.32
C ASN A 23 4.83 -5.30 5.17
N HIS A 24 4.32 -6.01 4.17
CA HIS A 24 5.08 -6.39 2.99
C HIS A 24 5.57 -5.17 2.20
N TRP A 25 4.70 -4.17 2.00
CA TRP A 25 5.10 -2.92 1.36
C TRP A 25 6.14 -2.15 2.17
N GLN A 26 5.94 -2.06 3.48
CA GLN A 26 6.89 -1.39 4.38
C GLN A 26 8.27 -2.06 4.33
N SER A 27 8.33 -3.39 4.41
CA SER A 27 9.58 -4.14 4.35
C SER A 27 10.33 -3.92 3.03
N ARG A 28 9.62 -3.88 1.90
CA ARG A 28 10.22 -3.57 0.58
C ARG A 28 10.81 -2.17 0.54
N ILE A 29 10.11 -1.18 1.11
CA ILE A 29 10.61 0.20 1.19
C ILE A 29 11.89 0.24 2.03
N GLU A 30 11.89 -0.37 3.20
CA GLU A 30 13.02 -0.38 4.14
C GLU A 30 14.27 -1.03 3.54
N GLN A 31 14.12 -2.15 2.83
CA GLN A 31 15.22 -2.83 2.16
C GLN A 31 15.91 -1.92 1.14
N VAL A 32 15.12 -1.20 0.34
CA VAL A 32 15.64 -0.34 -0.72
C VAL A 32 16.15 0.99 -0.18
N GLU A 33 15.52 1.53 0.87
CA GLU A 33 16.01 2.72 1.59
C GLU A 33 17.41 2.47 2.16
N LEU A 34 17.64 1.30 2.78
CA LEU A 34 18.95 0.90 3.29
C LEU A 34 20.00 0.78 2.17
N GLY A 35 19.62 0.20 1.03
CA GLY A 35 20.49 0.10 -0.15
C GLY A 35 20.86 1.46 -0.73
N ALA A 36 19.88 2.34 -0.90
CA ALA A 36 20.06 3.70 -1.42
C ALA A 36 20.97 4.53 -0.49
N ARG A 37 20.75 4.50 0.83
CA ARG A 37 21.59 5.22 1.81
C ARG A 37 23.03 4.74 1.82
N LYS A 38 23.26 3.42 1.81
CA LYS A 38 24.59 2.84 1.99
C LYS A 38 25.41 2.78 0.71
N ARG A 39 24.77 2.61 -0.45
CA ARG A 39 25.43 2.27 -1.72
C ARG A 39 25.08 3.22 -2.87
N GLN A 40 24.27 4.25 -2.62
CA GLN A 40 23.75 5.16 -3.65
C GLN A 40 23.04 4.43 -4.81
N ASP A 41 22.44 3.27 -4.53
CA ASP A 41 21.68 2.51 -5.52
C ASP A 41 20.25 3.07 -5.66
N PHE A 42 20.11 4.07 -6.51
CA PHE A 42 18.81 4.68 -6.84
C PHE A 42 18.05 3.95 -7.95
N ALA A 43 18.66 2.96 -8.60
CA ALA A 43 17.98 2.17 -9.64
C ALA A 43 16.92 1.24 -9.02
N GLN A 44 17.25 0.66 -7.87
CA GLN A 44 16.34 -0.19 -7.12
C GLN A 44 15.15 0.60 -6.55
N VAL A 45 15.38 1.85 -6.11
CA VAL A 45 14.33 2.80 -5.65
C VAL A 45 13.26 2.96 -6.72
N ASN A 46 13.64 3.34 -7.94
CA ASN A 46 12.71 3.52 -9.05
C ASN A 46 11.95 2.24 -9.43
N THR A 47 12.56 1.08 -9.22
CA THR A 47 11.93 -0.22 -9.50
C THR A 47 10.87 -0.54 -8.46
N VAL A 48 11.20 -0.41 -7.18
CA VAL A 48 10.24 -0.67 -6.09
C VAL A 48 9.09 0.34 -6.09
N THR A 49 9.36 1.62 -6.32
CA THR A 49 8.30 2.64 -6.45
C THR A 49 7.28 2.29 -7.53
N ARG A 50 7.73 1.82 -8.71
CA ARG A 50 6.83 1.35 -9.78
C ARG A 50 6.06 0.08 -9.39
N LEU A 51 6.72 -0.89 -8.77
CA LEU A 51 6.09 -2.13 -8.32
C LEU A 51 4.99 -1.85 -7.30
N LEU A 52 5.27 -1.02 -6.29
CA LEU A 52 4.31 -0.63 -5.25
C LEU A 52 3.09 0.05 -5.87
N ARG A 53 3.30 0.99 -6.81
CA ARG A 53 2.17 1.62 -7.53
C ARG A 53 1.27 0.58 -8.18
N HIS A 54 1.86 -0.31 -8.97
CA HIS A 54 1.06 -1.32 -9.69
C HIS A 54 0.34 -2.25 -8.73
N GLU A 55 0.96 -2.64 -7.63
CA GLU A 55 0.35 -3.49 -6.61
C GLU A 55 -0.84 -2.79 -5.94
N ILE A 56 -0.67 -1.53 -5.51
CA ILE A 56 -1.73 -0.71 -4.92
C ILE A 56 -2.91 -0.53 -5.89
N GLN A 57 -2.62 -0.22 -7.17
CA GLN A 57 -3.65 -0.09 -8.20
C GLN A 57 -4.43 -1.38 -8.42
N ARG A 58 -3.74 -2.54 -8.43
CA ARG A 58 -4.38 -3.85 -8.55
C ARG A 58 -5.28 -4.16 -7.36
N TYR A 59 -4.83 -3.91 -6.13
CA TYR A 59 -5.68 -4.05 -4.95
C TYR A 59 -6.88 -3.11 -5.01
N TYR A 60 -6.70 -1.86 -5.45
CA TYR A 60 -7.82 -0.91 -5.54
C TYR A 60 -8.86 -1.40 -6.54
N GLN A 61 -8.45 -1.73 -7.77
CA GLN A 61 -9.33 -2.22 -8.82
C GLN A 61 -10.03 -3.52 -8.45
N ALA A 62 -9.34 -4.47 -7.82
CA ALA A 62 -9.89 -5.75 -7.44
C ALA A 62 -10.94 -5.66 -6.32
N ASN A 63 -10.87 -4.64 -5.47
CA ASN A 63 -11.72 -4.51 -4.26
C ASN A 63 -12.72 -3.36 -4.33
N GLN A 64 -12.80 -2.62 -5.44
CA GLN A 64 -13.61 -1.39 -5.58
C GLN A 64 -15.11 -1.61 -5.41
N LEU A 65 -15.60 -2.83 -5.66
CA LEU A 65 -17.00 -3.19 -5.48
C LEU A 65 -17.30 -3.46 -4.02
N ILE A 66 -17.96 -2.51 -3.36
CA ILE A 66 -18.39 -2.65 -1.97
C ILE A 66 -19.68 -3.48 -1.95
N SER A 67 -19.62 -4.67 -1.35
CA SER A 67 -20.81 -5.49 -1.19
C SER A 67 -21.77 -4.89 -0.17
N ARG A 68 -23.04 -4.71 -0.56
CA ARG A 68 -24.08 -4.16 0.31
C ARG A 68 -24.56 -5.14 1.37
N SER A 69 -24.40 -6.45 1.14
CA SER A 69 -24.82 -7.52 2.05
C SER A 69 -23.86 -7.75 3.21
N LEU A 70 -22.65 -7.17 3.17
CA LEU A 70 -21.69 -7.27 4.25
C LEU A 70 -22.18 -6.55 5.52
N PRO A 71 -21.84 -7.07 6.72
CA PRO A 71 -22.05 -6.37 7.98
C PRO A 71 -21.43 -4.97 7.97
N LEU A 72 -21.96 -4.06 8.80
CA LEU A 72 -21.52 -2.66 8.83
C LEU A 72 -20.02 -2.52 9.11
N ALA A 73 -19.46 -3.29 10.04
CA ALA A 73 -18.04 -3.26 10.38
C ALA A 73 -17.16 -3.65 9.18
N ASN A 74 -17.51 -4.73 8.48
CA ASN A 74 -16.80 -5.22 7.30
C ASN A 74 -16.84 -4.19 6.16
N ARG A 75 -18.00 -3.57 5.91
CA ARG A 75 -18.12 -2.49 4.91
C ARG A 75 -17.29 -1.26 5.27
N ARG A 76 -17.25 -0.90 6.56
CA ARG A 76 -16.39 0.20 7.03
C ARG A 76 -14.92 -0.11 6.80
N LEU A 77 -14.47 -1.32 7.11
CA LEU A 77 -13.10 -1.76 6.85
C LEU A 77 -12.77 -1.71 5.34
N GLN A 78 -13.65 -2.24 4.48
CA GLN A 78 -13.46 -2.18 3.02
C GLN A 78 -13.36 -0.74 2.51
N LYS A 79 -14.24 0.16 2.98
CA LYS A 79 -14.20 1.59 2.62
C LYS A 79 -12.89 2.26 3.04
N ARG A 80 -12.45 2.02 4.27
CA ARG A 80 -11.19 2.59 4.79
C ARG A 80 -10.00 2.06 4.01
N PHE A 81 -9.97 0.75 3.71
CA PHE A 81 -8.94 0.15 2.88
C PHE A 81 -8.90 0.78 1.49
N LEU A 82 -10.05 0.93 0.81
CA LEU A 82 -10.12 1.58 -0.50
C LEU A 82 -9.69 3.06 -0.46
N GLN A 83 -10.05 3.79 0.59
CA GLN A 83 -9.59 5.17 0.78
C GLN A 83 -8.07 5.24 0.95
N ALA A 84 -7.50 4.39 1.81
CA ALA A 84 -6.07 4.27 1.99
C ALA A 84 -5.34 3.96 0.67
N LEU A 85 -5.84 3.00 -0.11
CA LEU A 85 -5.26 2.68 -1.42
C LEU A 85 -5.31 3.87 -2.39
N ARG A 86 -6.42 4.61 -2.40
CA ARG A 86 -6.57 5.81 -3.24
C ARG A 86 -5.57 6.89 -2.84
N GLU A 87 -5.43 7.17 -1.55
CA GLU A 87 -4.47 8.14 -1.02
C GLU A 87 -3.03 7.71 -1.30
N LEU A 88 -2.68 6.45 -1.08
CA LEU A 88 -1.34 5.93 -1.39
C LEU A 88 -1.03 6.02 -2.89
N SER A 89 -2.02 5.72 -3.75
CA SER A 89 -1.85 5.79 -5.20
C SER A 89 -1.57 7.22 -5.71
N SER A 90 -2.11 8.25 -5.05
CA SER A 90 -1.90 9.65 -5.44
C SER A 90 -0.57 10.21 -4.97
N ARG A 91 0.07 9.58 -3.99
CA ARG A 91 1.35 10.03 -3.38
C ARG A 91 2.59 9.44 -4.06
N ILE A 92 2.48 8.37 -4.84
CA ILE A 92 3.62 7.83 -5.61
C ILE A 92 3.75 8.58 -6.94
N VAL A 93 4.78 9.44 -7.09
CA VAL A 93 5.05 10.28 -8.28
C VAL A 93 5.27 9.47 -9.56
N SER A 94 4.53 9.77 -10.63
CA SER A 94 4.44 8.98 -11.89
C SER A 94 5.79 8.58 -12.48
N VAL A 95 6.75 9.51 -12.50
CA VAL A 95 8.12 9.34 -12.98
C VAL A 95 9.06 10.13 -12.07
N PRO A 96 9.70 9.51 -11.07
CA PRO A 96 10.68 10.21 -10.27
C PRO A 96 11.92 10.47 -11.11
N THR A 97 12.45 11.71 -11.12
CA THR A 97 13.84 11.91 -11.52
C THR A 97 14.74 11.21 -10.50
N LYS A 98 15.94 10.73 -10.91
CA LYS A 98 16.86 10.01 -10.00
C LYS A 98 17.07 10.72 -8.64
N ALA A 99 17.10 12.05 -8.65
CA ALA A 99 17.29 12.87 -7.46
C ALA A 99 16.07 12.87 -6.51
N LEU A 100 14.85 12.79 -7.04
CA LEU A 100 13.61 12.85 -6.24
C LEU A 100 13.08 11.47 -5.83
N ALA A 101 13.52 10.41 -6.51
CA ALA A 101 13.05 9.04 -6.28
C ALA A 101 13.18 8.59 -4.82
N TYR A 102 14.25 8.99 -4.15
CA TYR A 102 14.52 8.63 -2.77
C TYR A 102 13.63 9.41 -1.79
N ASP A 103 13.51 10.73 -1.97
CA ASP A 103 12.65 11.57 -1.14
C ASP A 103 11.17 11.17 -1.30
N ASP A 104 10.74 10.85 -2.52
CA ASP A 104 9.42 10.29 -2.81
C ASP A 104 9.18 8.97 -2.08
N LEU A 105 10.17 8.06 -2.05
CA LEU A 105 10.07 6.78 -1.35
C LEU A 105 9.97 6.97 0.17
N VAL A 106 10.76 7.88 0.74
CA VAL A 106 10.72 8.22 2.18
C VAL A 106 9.39 8.86 2.54
N GLY A 107 8.89 9.81 1.73
CA GLY A 107 7.56 10.39 1.91
C GLY A 107 6.46 9.34 1.79
N PHE A 108 6.58 8.42 0.84
CA PHE A 108 5.63 7.31 0.69
C PHE A 108 5.59 6.40 1.92
N LYS A 109 6.74 6.11 2.53
CA LYS A 109 6.83 5.33 3.78
C LYS A 109 5.98 5.93 4.91
N ALA A 110 6.07 7.26 5.10
CA ALA A 110 5.28 7.96 6.10
C ALA A 110 3.77 7.87 5.81
N ASN A 111 3.38 8.03 4.53
CA ASN A 111 1.98 7.88 4.12
C ASN A 111 1.47 6.44 4.32
N LEU A 112 2.30 5.42 4.07
CA LEU A 112 1.95 4.02 4.32
C LEU A 112 1.67 3.76 5.80
N PHE A 113 2.49 4.32 6.69
CA PHE A 113 2.27 4.21 8.13
C PHE A 113 0.94 4.86 8.56
N VAL A 114 0.65 6.06 8.05
CA VAL A 114 -0.62 6.76 8.31
C VAL A 114 -1.81 5.97 7.79
N ALA A 115 -1.71 5.40 6.58
CA ALA A 115 -2.73 4.55 5.98
C ALA A 115 -2.98 3.29 6.81
N GLN A 116 -1.93 2.66 7.34
CA GLN A 116 -2.05 1.49 8.21
C GLN A 116 -2.82 1.82 9.50
N GLN A 117 -2.46 2.91 10.18
CA GLN A 117 -3.19 3.39 11.36
C GLN A 117 -4.65 3.74 11.01
N PHE A 118 -4.84 4.41 9.87
CA PHE A 118 -6.16 4.77 9.41
C PHE A 118 -7.05 3.55 9.10
N VAL A 119 -6.51 2.38 8.74
CA VAL A 119 -7.34 1.21 8.42
C VAL A 119 -7.54 0.28 9.63
N LEU A 120 -6.51 0.10 10.46
CA LEU A 120 -6.44 -1.01 11.42
C LEU A 120 -6.76 -0.63 12.88
N THR A 121 -6.75 0.65 13.24
CA THR A 121 -6.85 1.09 14.65
C THR A 121 -8.29 1.31 15.13
N THR A 122 -9.29 0.58 14.60
CA THR A 122 -10.71 0.69 15.02
C THR A 122 -11.49 -0.58 14.70
#